data_AF-A0A522DXB0-F1
#
_entry.id   AF-A0A522DXB0-F1
#
_cell.length_a   1.000
_cell.length_b   1.000
_cell.length_c   1.000
_cell.angle_alpha   90.00
_cell.angle_beta   90.00
_cell.angle_gamma   90.00
#
_symmetry.space_group_name_H-M   'P 1'
#
loop_
_entity.id
_entity.type
_entity.pdbx_description
1 polymer ?
#
loop_
_entity_poly.entity_id
_entity_poly.type
_entity_poly.pdbx_seq_one_letter_code
_entity_poly.pdbx_strand_id
1 'polypeptide(L)'
;QEIEKVRRNIWLELNNYLTPLEQINIVTSILYSYYGLKGGETNYQETNEFLLHKVLEAKRGNQISNGILYLVLCEMLDIPVRAINIPKQFVIAYFKPGYSDETLKDPQEKIEFFIDPTSGQVFTHKDVESYFKRISVSPTSSYFKPLPNKKVVQQLLQELGKCFEDEKTGYKKKELLDLANLLD
;
A
#
# COMPACT_ATOMS: atom_id res chain seq x y z
N GLN A 1 7.29 13.29 -13.74
CA GLN A 1 7.31 14.72 -13.34
C GLN A 1 6.44 14.97 -12.12
N GLU A 2 5.18 14.51 -12.08
CA GLU A 2 4.29 14.73 -10.92
C GLU A 2 4.77 14.05 -9.63
N ILE A 3 5.17 12.76 -9.69
CA ILE A 3 5.72 12.05 -8.50
C ILE A 3 6.92 12.79 -7.90
N GLU A 4 7.84 13.30 -8.74
CA GLU A 4 9.00 14.07 -8.27
C GLU A 4 8.62 15.36 -7.55
N LYS A 5 7.54 16.03 -7.97
CA LYS A 5 7.03 17.22 -7.27
C LYS A 5 6.51 16.84 -5.88
N VAL A 6 5.71 15.77 -5.80
CA VAL A 6 5.18 15.27 -4.52
C VAL A 6 6.33 14.85 -3.60
N ARG A 7 7.29 14.06 -4.12
CA ARG A 7 8.49 13.65 -3.37
C ARG A 7 9.27 14.86 -2.85
N ARG A 8 9.53 15.87 -3.70
CA ARG A 8 10.26 17.07 -3.31
C ARG A 8 9.54 17.82 -2.18
N ASN A 9 8.22 17.95 -2.26
CA ASN A 9 7.45 18.60 -1.21
C ASN A 9 7.54 17.83 0.12
N ILE A 10 7.46 16.50 0.08
CA ILE A 10 7.68 15.68 1.28
C ILE A 10 9.08 15.90 1.82
N TRP A 11 10.10 15.79 0.96
CA TRP A 11 11.49 15.96 1.36
C TRP A 11 11.80 17.32 2.01
N LEU A 12 11.15 18.40 1.56
CA LEU A 12 11.32 19.74 2.14
C LEU A 12 10.73 19.90 3.54
N GLU A 13 9.70 19.12 3.87
CA GLU A 13 9.01 19.16 5.17
C GLU A 13 9.62 18.16 6.16
N LEU A 14 10.32 17.12 5.67
CA LEU A 14 11.00 16.15 6.51
C LEU A 14 12.20 16.75 7.27
N ASN A 15 12.36 16.35 8.52
CA ASN A 15 13.49 16.69 9.37
C ASN A 15 13.99 15.44 10.12
N ASN A 16 15.30 15.36 10.39
CA ASN A 16 15.95 14.22 11.05
C ASN A 16 15.54 14.03 12.52
N TYR A 17 14.85 14.99 13.13
CA TYR A 17 14.39 14.93 14.53
C TYR A 17 12.94 14.48 14.68
N LEU A 18 12.25 14.18 13.58
CA LEU A 18 10.86 13.76 13.62
C LEU A 18 10.73 12.34 14.17
N THR A 19 9.70 12.13 14.98
CA THR A 19 9.26 10.78 15.33
C THR A 19 8.69 10.08 14.09
N PRO A 20 8.69 8.72 14.04
CA PRO A 20 8.05 7.97 12.97
C PRO A 20 6.61 8.40 12.65
N LEU A 21 5.83 8.72 13.68
CA LEU A 21 4.44 9.13 13.52
C LEU A 21 4.34 10.53 12.87
N GLU A 22 5.20 11.47 13.27
CA GLU A 22 5.27 12.80 12.64
C GLU A 22 5.74 12.71 11.19
N GLN A 23 6.73 11.86 10.91
CA GLN A 23 7.21 11.58 9.56
C GLN A 23 6.05 11.13 8.64
N ILE A 24 5.24 10.19 9.11
CA ILE A 24 4.09 9.66 8.37
C ILE A 24 2.95 10.68 8.28
N ASN A 25 2.72 11.49 9.31
CA ASN A 25 1.74 12.58 9.24
C ASN A 25 2.10 13.61 8.16
N ILE A 26 3.38 13.90 7.94
CA ILE A 26 3.84 14.78 6.84
C ILE A 26 3.54 14.12 5.49
N VAL A 27 3.91 12.85 5.31
CA VAL A 27 3.65 12.11 4.06
C VAL A 27 2.13 12.10 3.77
N THR A 28 1.32 11.76 4.77
CA THR A 28 -0.15 11.75 4.67
C THR A 28 -0.71 13.14 4.35
N SER A 29 -0.28 14.19 5.06
CA SER A 29 -0.73 15.56 4.79
C SER A 29 -0.42 15.98 3.35
N ILE A 30 0.79 15.67 2.86
CA ILE A 30 1.18 16.06 1.51
C ILE A 30 0.46 15.24 0.45
N LEU A 31 0.27 13.94 0.67
CA LEU A 31 -0.37 13.07 -0.31
C LEU A 31 -1.89 13.30 -0.40
N TYR A 32 -2.58 13.40 0.72
CA TYR A 32 -4.05 13.47 0.76
C TYR A 32 -4.57 14.90 0.89
N SER A 33 -3.91 15.79 1.65
CA SER A 33 -4.39 17.17 1.85
C SER A 33 -3.84 18.13 0.80
N TYR A 34 -2.52 18.15 0.55
CA TYR A 34 -1.91 19.06 -0.42
C TYR A 34 -2.09 18.58 -1.86
N TYR A 35 -1.64 17.35 -2.17
CA TYR A 35 -1.74 16.81 -3.52
C TYR A 35 -3.19 16.46 -3.88
N GLY A 36 -3.99 16.06 -2.87
CA GLY A 36 -5.42 15.81 -3.00
C GLY A 36 -5.75 14.40 -3.47
N LEU A 37 -4.87 13.42 -3.20
CA LEU A 37 -5.15 12.02 -3.51
C LEU A 37 -6.40 11.56 -2.75
N LYS A 38 -7.33 10.93 -3.46
CA LYS A 38 -8.53 10.35 -2.88
C LYS A 38 -8.49 8.85 -3.03
N GLY A 39 -8.79 8.14 -1.94
CA GLY A 39 -9.07 6.71 -1.98
C GLY A 39 -10.56 6.45 -1.98
N GLY A 40 -10.97 5.41 -2.71
CA GLY A 40 -12.34 4.89 -2.70
C GLY A 40 -12.40 3.39 -2.39
N GLU A 41 -13.60 2.90 -2.13
CA GLU A 41 -13.86 1.46 -2.16
C GLU A 41 -13.51 0.91 -3.54
N THR A 42 -12.99 -0.31 -3.58
CA THR A 42 -12.53 -0.92 -4.83
C THR A 42 -13.71 -1.15 -5.77
N ASN A 43 -13.76 -0.41 -6.86
CA ASN A 43 -14.77 -0.57 -7.91
C ASN A 43 -14.15 -1.20 -9.16
N TYR A 44 -14.44 -2.48 -9.42
CA TYR A 44 -13.91 -3.19 -10.58
C TYR A 44 -14.48 -2.70 -11.92
N GLN A 45 -15.55 -1.90 -11.92
CA GLN A 45 -16.03 -1.23 -13.13
C GLN A 45 -15.13 -0.04 -13.53
N GLU A 46 -14.37 0.51 -12.59
CA GLU A 46 -13.46 1.62 -12.84
C GLU A 46 -12.01 1.12 -12.97
N THR A 47 -11.68 0.61 -14.15
CA THR A 47 -10.34 0.08 -14.44
C THR A 47 -9.24 1.14 -14.24
N ASN A 48 -9.53 2.43 -14.42
CA ASN A 48 -8.52 3.47 -14.30
C ASN A 48 -7.99 3.62 -12.86
N GLU A 49 -8.78 3.23 -11.85
CA GLU A 49 -8.35 3.26 -10.44
C GLU A 49 -7.23 2.23 -10.13
N PHE A 50 -6.99 1.27 -11.03
CA PHE A 50 -5.90 0.28 -10.94
C PHE A 50 -4.65 0.68 -11.76
N LEU A 51 -4.75 1.74 -12.58
CA LEU A 51 -3.67 2.18 -13.44
C LEU A 51 -2.97 3.39 -12.82
N LEU A 52 -1.74 3.22 -12.32
CA LEU A 52 -1.03 4.28 -11.58
C LEU A 52 -0.94 5.62 -12.33
N HIS A 53 -0.73 5.59 -13.65
CA HIS A 53 -0.69 6.82 -14.45
C HIS A 53 -2.03 7.57 -14.47
N LYS A 54 -3.16 6.85 -14.44
CA LYS A 54 -4.50 7.43 -14.32
C LYS A 54 -4.81 7.89 -12.91
N VAL A 55 -4.34 7.17 -11.89
CA VAL A 55 -4.45 7.60 -10.49
C VAL A 55 -3.73 8.91 -10.26
N LEU A 56 -2.55 9.11 -10.85
CA LEU A 56 -1.81 10.38 -10.78
C LEU A 56 -2.51 11.52 -11.53
N GLU A 57 -3.14 11.23 -12.67
CA GLU A 57 -3.88 12.20 -13.47
C GLU A 57 -5.17 12.64 -12.78
N ALA A 58 -5.97 11.67 -12.32
CA ALA A 58 -7.27 11.90 -11.68
C ALA A 58 -7.19 12.23 -10.19
N LYS A 59 -6.02 12.01 -9.56
CA LYS A 59 -5.81 12.08 -8.10
C LYS A 59 -6.80 11.21 -7.32
N ARG A 60 -7.18 10.09 -7.91
CA ARG A 60 -8.16 9.16 -7.35
C ARG A 60 -7.77 7.74 -7.72
N GLY A 61 -7.68 6.88 -6.72
CA GLY A 61 -7.36 5.47 -6.88
C GLY A 61 -8.04 4.60 -5.83
N ASN A 62 -7.87 3.29 -5.98
CA ASN A 62 -8.29 2.32 -4.98
C ASN A 62 -7.19 2.09 -3.92
N GLN A 63 -7.48 1.22 -2.95
CA GLN A 63 -6.57 0.93 -1.85
C GLN A 63 -5.18 0.45 -2.32
N ILE A 64 -5.12 -0.43 -3.33
CA ILE A 64 -3.84 -0.98 -3.81
C ILE A 64 -3.02 0.05 -4.60
N SER A 65 -3.64 0.80 -5.52
CA SER A 65 -2.94 1.80 -6.33
C SER A 65 -2.42 2.95 -5.49
N ASN A 66 -3.23 3.46 -4.56
CA ASN A 66 -2.79 4.50 -3.64
C ASN A 66 -1.68 3.96 -2.73
N GLY A 67 -1.79 2.69 -2.31
CA GLY A 67 -0.77 2.04 -1.50
C GLY A 67 0.56 1.90 -2.23
N ILE A 68 0.55 1.53 -3.52
CA ILE A 68 1.76 1.47 -4.35
C ILE A 68 2.37 2.87 -4.51
N LEU A 69 1.55 3.90 -4.74
CA LEU A 69 2.05 5.28 -4.81
C LEU A 69 2.71 5.71 -3.48
N TYR A 70 2.08 5.38 -2.35
CA TYR A 70 2.63 5.63 -1.02
C TYR A 70 3.98 4.92 -0.83
N LEU A 71 4.05 3.62 -1.15
CA LEU A 71 5.26 2.82 -1.03
C LEU A 71 6.40 3.36 -1.89
N VAL A 72 6.12 3.74 -3.13
CA VAL A 72 7.12 4.34 -4.03
C VAL A 72 7.66 5.63 -3.45
N LEU A 73 6.80 6.52 -2.94
CA LEU A 73 7.23 7.78 -2.33
C LEU A 73 8.09 7.54 -1.09
N CYS A 74 7.68 6.60 -0.22
CA CYS A 74 8.45 6.23 0.97
C CYS A 74 9.82 5.63 0.62
N GLU A 75 9.89 4.74 -0.36
CA GLU A 75 11.14 4.13 -0.83
C GLU A 75 12.11 5.20 -1.36
N MET A 76 11.61 6.18 -2.12
CA MET A 76 12.42 7.28 -2.66
C MET A 76 12.91 8.28 -1.59
N LEU A 77 12.39 8.18 -0.36
CA LEU A 77 12.68 9.06 0.77
C LEU A 77 13.32 8.29 1.94
N ASP A 78 13.72 7.03 1.71
CA ASP A 78 14.30 6.14 2.72
C ASP A 78 13.43 5.98 3.99
N ILE A 79 12.11 6.04 3.83
CA ILE A 79 11.14 5.84 4.91
C ILE A 79 10.81 4.34 4.99
N PRO A 80 10.97 3.67 6.15
CA PRO A 80 10.85 2.22 6.28
C PRO A 80 9.38 1.73 6.31
N VAL A 81 8.62 2.04 5.26
CA VAL A 81 7.25 1.55 5.05
C VAL A 81 7.27 0.37 4.09
N ARG A 82 6.54 -0.70 4.44
CA ARG A 82 6.39 -1.89 3.59
C ARG A 82 4.92 -2.34 3.58
N ALA A 83 4.48 -2.93 2.47
CA ALA A 83 3.19 -3.61 2.41
C ALA A 83 3.21 -4.87 3.29
N ILE A 84 2.06 -5.23 3.86
CA ILE A 84 1.88 -6.49 4.61
C ILE A 84 0.62 -7.20 4.12
N ASN A 85 0.54 -8.51 4.35
CA ASN A 85 -0.53 -9.34 3.81
C ASN A 85 -1.71 -9.47 4.79
N ILE A 86 -2.43 -8.38 5.05
CA ILE A 86 -3.67 -8.45 5.84
C ILE A 86 -4.79 -9.03 4.97
N PRO A 87 -5.55 -10.05 5.43
CA PRO A 87 -6.62 -10.62 4.64
C PRO A 87 -7.64 -9.56 4.21
N LYS A 88 -8.03 -9.56 2.93
CA LYS A 88 -9.06 -8.68 2.32
C LYS A 88 -8.77 -7.17 2.38
N GLN A 89 -7.60 -6.74 2.82
CA GLN A 89 -7.22 -5.33 2.84
C GLN A 89 -5.78 -5.14 2.38
N PHE A 90 -5.55 -4.11 1.58
CA PHE A 90 -4.20 -3.70 1.25
C PHE A 90 -3.73 -2.66 2.29
N VAL A 91 -2.91 -3.10 3.24
CA VAL A 91 -2.40 -2.28 4.35
C VAL A 91 -0.88 -2.19 4.25
N ILE A 92 -0.34 -1.02 4.57
CA ILE A 92 1.10 -0.80 4.69
C ILE A 92 1.46 -0.55 6.14
N ALA A 93 2.69 -0.87 6.54
CA ALA A 93 3.14 -0.77 7.91
C ALA A 93 4.48 -0.05 7.97
N TYR A 94 4.66 0.74 9.03
CA TYR A 94 5.95 1.35 9.35
C TYR A 94 6.76 0.37 10.19
N PHE A 95 7.98 0.07 9.75
CA PHE A 95 8.90 -0.83 10.44
C PHE A 95 9.97 -0.03 11.18
N LYS A 96 10.31 -0.47 12.39
CA LYS A 96 11.42 0.12 13.17
C LYS A 96 12.72 0.09 12.35
N PRO A 97 13.54 1.16 12.38
CA PRO A 97 14.85 1.19 11.73
C PRO A 97 15.72 -0.01 12.15
N GLY A 98 16.54 -0.51 11.22
CA GLY A 98 17.38 -1.70 11.45
C GLY A 98 16.63 -3.04 11.31
N TYR A 99 15.44 -3.03 10.72
CA TYR A 99 14.75 -4.24 10.29
C TYR A 99 15.57 -5.02 9.25
N SER A 100 15.77 -6.32 9.47
CA SER A 100 16.22 -7.27 8.45
C SER A 100 15.36 -8.53 8.50
N ASP A 101 15.04 -9.11 7.33
CA ASP A 101 14.24 -10.34 7.20
C ASP A 101 14.87 -11.54 7.95
N GLU A 102 16.16 -11.47 8.25
CA GLU A 102 16.98 -12.58 8.75
C GLU A 102 16.85 -12.81 10.27
N THR A 103 16.23 -11.91 11.04
CA THR A 103 16.39 -11.89 12.51
C THR A 103 15.14 -12.09 13.38
N LEU A 104 13.96 -12.42 12.84
CA LEU A 104 12.72 -12.31 13.63
C LEU A 104 11.94 -13.61 13.84
N LYS A 105 11.81 -13.99 15.12
CA LYS A 105 10.78 -14.90 15.63
C LYS A 105 9.38 -14.29 15.54
N ASP A 106 9.25 -12.96 15.67
CA ASP A 106 7.96 -12.26 15.58
C ASP A 106 8.06 -10.95 14.76
N PRO A 107 7.59 -10.94 13.50
CA PRO A 107 7.56 -9.75 12.65
C PRO A 107 6.69 -8.61 13.22
N GLN A 108 5.67 -8.95 14.01
CA GLN A 108 4.71 -7.97 14.52
C GLN A 108 5.37 -6.98 15.50
N GLU A 109 6.37 -7.41 16.28
CA GLU A 109 7.08 -6.55 17.24
C GLU A 109 7.92 -5.44 16.60
N LYS A 110 8.24 -5.59 15.31
CA LYS A 110 8.98 -4.58 14.53
C LYS A 110 8.10 -3.58 13.83
N ILE A 111 6.80 -3.84 13.74
CA ILE A 111 5.84 -2.88 13.23
C ILE A 111 5.59 -1.85 14.34
N GLU A 112 5.73 -0.57 14.02
CA GLU A 112 5.40 0.51 14.95
C GLU A 112 3.90 0.83 14.88
N PHE A 113 3.37 0.89 13.66
CA PHE A 113 1.95 1.11 13.37
C PHE A 113 1.64 0.74 11.91
N PHE A 114 0.35 0.70 11.60
CA PHE A 114 -0.18 0.39 10.28
C PHE A 114 -0.80 1.64 9.67
N ILE A 115 -0.94 1.68 8.34
CA ILE A 115 -1.46 2.83 7.61
C ILE A 115 -2.45 2.30 6.56
N ASP A 116 -3.64 2.89 6.52
CA ASP A 116 -4.57 2.71 5.41
C ASP A 116 -4.17 3.62 4.25
N PRO A 117 -3.79 3.08 3.08
CA PRO A 117 -3.42 3.89 1.94
C PRO A 117 -4.62 4.55 1.23
N THR A 118 -5.85 4.27 1.63
CA THR A 118 -7.02 4.98 1.09
C THR A 118 -7.10 6.41 1.63
N SER A 119 -6.74 6.59 2.90
CA SER A 119 -6.93 7.84 3.66
C SER A 119 -5.66 8.38 4.31
N GLY A 120 -4.61 7.57 4.39
CA GLY A 120 -3.41 7.84 5.20
C GLY A 120 -3.64 7.71 6.71
N GLN A 121 -4.78 7.18 7.12
CA GLN A 121 -5.10 6.95 8.53
C GLN A 121 -4.14 5.94 9.15
N VAL A 122 -3.59 6.28 10.31
CA VAL A 122 -2.75 5.40 11.10
C VAL A 122 -3.62 4.51 12.00
N PHE A 123 -3.31 3.21 12.01
CA PHE A 123 -3.94 2.21 12.88
C PHE A 123 -2.92 1.61 13.85
N THR A 124 -3.40 1.34 15.06
CA THR A 124 -2.63 0.67 16.11
C THR A 124 -2.74 -0.85 16.00
N HIS A 125 -1.90 -1.58 16.74
CA HIS A 125 -2.02 -3.04 16.86
C HIS A 125 -3.41 -3.48 17.38
N LYS A 126 -4.03 -2.70 18.26
CA LYS A 126 -5.38 -3.00 18.78
C LYS A 126 -6.44 -2.89 17.70
N ASP A 127 -6.30 -1.93 16.79
CA ASP A 127 -7.23 -1.76 15.66
C ASP A 127 -7.14 -2.95 14.71
N VAL A 128 -5.93 -3.40 14.40
CA VAL A 128 -5.69 -4.58 13.57
C VAL A 128 -6.17 -5.87 14.26
N GLU A 129 -5.94 -6.02 15.57
CA GLU A 129 -6.48 -7.17 16.32
C GLU A 129 -8.02 -7.19 16.30
N SER A 130 -8.64 -6.02 16.45
CA SER A 130 -10.09 -5.85 16.36
C SER A 130 -10.60 -6.18 14.95
N TYR A 131 -9.83 -5.83 13.91
CA TYR A 131 -10.11 -6.22 12.53
C TYR A 131 -10.13 -7.74 12.35
N PHE A 132 -9.08 -8.45 12.82
CA PHE A 132 -9.00 -9.91 12.76
C PHE A 132 -10.18 -10.60 13.47
N LYS A 133 -10.56 -10.10 14.65
CA LYS A 133 -11.76 -10.58 15.38
C LYS A 133 -13.03 -10.39 14.54
N ARG A 134 -13.21 -9.23 13.91
CA ARG A 134 -14.37 -8.92 13.07
C ARG A 134 -14.50 -9.84 11.86
N ILE A 135 -13.39 -10.23 11.25
CA ILE A 135 -13.38 -11.18 10.12
C ILE A 135 -13.31 -12.65 10.54
N SER A 136 -13.29 -12.94 11.84
CA SER A 136 -13.18 -14.29 12.43
C SER A 136 -11.97 -15.08 11.92
N VAL A 137 -10.84 -14.40 11.74
CA VAL A 137 -9.55 -15.01 11.36
C VAL A 137 -8.56 -14.82 12.50
N SER A 138 -7.86 -15.89 12.88
CA SER A 138 -6.78 -15.79 13.87
C SER A 138 -5.56 -15.09 13.27
N PRO A 139 -4.98 -14.09 13.95
CA PRO A 139 -3.74 -13.47 13.48
C PRO A 139 -2.62 -14.51 13.51
N THR A 140 -1.82 -14.53 12.45
CA THR A 140 -0.64 -15.38 12.32
C THR A 140 0.55 -14.50 11.92
N SER A 141 1.76 -14.89 12.32
CA SER A 141 2.97 -14.11 12.07
C SER A 141 3.24 -13.85 10.58
N SER A 142 2.74 -14.72 9.68
CA SER A 142 2.86 -14.56 8.24
C SER A 142 2.10 -13.34 7.70
N TYR A 143 1.01 -12.91 8.34
CA TYR A 143 0.26 -11.71 7.93
C TYR A 143 1.01 -10.40 8.20
N PHE A 144 1.99 -10.42 9.11
CA PHE A 144 2.78 -9.26 9.51
C PHE A 144 4.16 -9.21 8.84
N LYS A 145 4.48 -10.19 7.99
CA LYS A 145 5.72 -10.16 7.20
C LYS A 145 5.61 -9.10 6.10
N PRO A 146 6.69 -8.34 5.84
CA PRO A 146 6.71 -7.44 4.70
C PRO A 146 6.54 -8.23 3.41
N LEU A 147 5.69 -7.71 2.54
CA LEU A 147 5.49 -8.26 1.21
C LEU A 147 6.63 -7.81 0.30
N PRO A 148 7.27 -8.72 -0.44
CA PRO A 148 8.24 -8.32 -1.45
C PRO A 148 7.55 -7.57 -2.58
N ASN A 149 8.25 -6.64 -3.22
CA ASN A 149 7.70 -5.81 -4.30
C ASN A 149 7.06 -6.65 -5.43
N LYS A 150 7.64 -7.82 -5.75
CA LYS A 150 7.07 -8.77 -6.72
C LYS A 150 5.65 -9.20 -6.34
N LYS A 151 5.38 -9.48 -5.06
CA LYS A 151 4.04 -9.88 -4.58
C LYS A 151 3.06 -8.71 -4.58
N VAL A 152 3.51 -7.48 -4.32
CA VAL A 152 2.66 -6.28 -4.46
C VAL A 152 2.24 -6.08 -5.92
N VAL A 153 3.18 -6.24 -6.86
CA VAL A 153 2.87 -6.16 -8.31
C VAL A 153 1.96 -7.32 -8.73
N GLN A 154 2.22 -8.54 -8.24
CA GLN A 154 1.36 -9.70 -8.48
C GLN A 154 -0.09 -9.42 -8.03
N GLN A 155 -0.27 -8.87 -6.83
CA GLN A 155 -1.58 -8.50 -6.32
C GLN A 155 -2.25 -7.44 -7.19
N LEU A 156 -1.53 -6.41 -7.63
CA LEU A 156 -2.07 -5.40 -8.55
C LEU A 156 -2.59 -6.02 -9.85
N LEU A 157 -1.82 -6.93 -10.45
CA LEU A 157 -2.22 -7.61 -11.69
C LEU A 157 -3.46 -8.49 -11.49
N GLN A 158 -3.52 -9.24 -10.38
CA GLN A 158 -4.67 -10.06 -10.03
C GLN A 158 -5.93 -9.21 -9.80
N GLU A 159 -5.80 -8.10 -9.08
CA GLU A 159 -6.90 -7.17 -8.83
C GLU A 159 -7.37 -6.47 -10.10
N LEU A 160 -6.45 -6.01 -10.96
CA LEU A 160 -6.77 -5.44 -12.28
C LEU A 160 -7.44 -6.47 -13.20
N GLY A 161 -7.05 -7.74 -13.12
CA GLY A 161 -7.67 -8.81 -13.89
C GLY A 161 -9.17 -8.98 -13.60
N LYS A 162 -9.62 -8.65 -12.39
CA LYS A 162 -11.04 -8.68 -12.00
C LYS A 162 -11.88 -7.59 -12.68
N CYS A 163 -11.26 -6.59 -13.31
CA CYS A 163 -11.98 -5.60 -14.12
C CYS A 163 -12.49 -6.15 -15.47
N PHE A 164 -11.99 -7.32 -15.91
CA PHE A 164 -12.22 -7.87 -17.24
C PHE A 164 -12.95 -9.23 -17.17
N GLU A 165 -14.23 -9.21 -16.79
CA GLU A 165 -15.02 -10.44 -16.61
C GLU A 165 -15.91 -10.80 -17.81
N ASP A 166 -16.11 -9.87 -18.75
CA ASP A 166 -16.94 -10.13 -19.94
C ASP A 166 -16.19 -10.95 -21.00
N GLU A 167 -16.94 -11.67 -21.85
CA GLU A 167 -16.38 -12.55 -22.88
C GLU A 167 -15.46 -11.82 -23.87
N LYS A 168 -15.69 -10.52 -24.13
CA LYS A 168 -14.88 -9.76 -25.09
C LYS A 168 -13.54 -9.33 -24.50
N THR A 169 -13.48 -9.11 -23.19
CA THR A 169 -12.25 -8.68 -22.50
C THR A 169 -11.56 -9.79 -21.72
N GLY A 170 -12.14 -10.99 -21.64
CA GLY A 170 -11.58 -12.12 -20.89
C GLY A 170 -10.14 -12.51 -21.26
N TYR A 171 -9.70 -12.24 -22.51
CA TYR A 171 -8.29 -12.44 -22.89
C TYR A 171 -7.34 -11.55 -22.07
N LYS A 172 -7.74 -10.31 -21.75
CA LYS A 172 -6.94 -9.39 -20.91
C LYS A 172 -6.78 -9.91 -19.50
N LYS A 173 -7.85 -10.45 -18.91
CA LYS A 173 -7.80 -11.11 -17.59
C LYS A 173 -6.82 -12.27 -17.61
N LYS A 174 -6.89 -13.11 -18.64
CA LYS A 174 -5.97 -14.24 -18.81
C LYS A 174 -4.52 -13.78 -18.89
N GLU A 175 -4.20 -12.81 -19.76
CA GLU A 175 -2.84 -12.28 -19.89
C GLU A 175 -2.31 -11.67 -18.59
N LEU A 176 -3.15 -10.92 -17.85
CA LEU A 176 -2.78 -10.35 -16.55
C LEU A 176 -2.48 -11.43 -15.50
N LEU A 177 -3.28 -12.49 -15.46
CA LEU A 177 -3.06 -13.62 -14.56
C LEU A 177 -1.82 -14.43 -14.96
N ASP A 178 -1.59 -14.63 -16.26
CA ASP A 178 -0.38 -15.29 -16.76
C ASP A 178 0.87 -14.49 -16.35
N LEU A 179 0.86 -13.17 -16.50
CA LEU A 179 1.94 -12.28 -16.01
C LEU A 179 2.09 -12.34 -14.50
N ALA A 180 0.99 -12.37 -13.74
CA ALA A 180 1.03 -12.48 -12.28
C ALA A 180 1.69 -13.79 -11.83
N ASN A 181 1.44 -14.90 -12.53
CA ASN A 181 2.03 -16.21 -12.23
C ASN A 181 3.54 -16.26 -12.53
N LEU A 182 4.05 -15.43 -13.44
CA LEU A 182 5.49 -15.32 -13.70
C LEU A 182 6.26 -14.61 -12.57
N LEU A 183 5.57 -13.94 -11.65
CA LEU A 183 6.16 -13.21 -10.53
C LEU A 183 6.26 -14.04 -9.24
N ASP A 184 5.95 -15.34 -9.30
CA ASP A 184 6.06 -16.26 -8.16
C ASP A 184 7.50 -16.48 -7.68
#